data_AF-A0A3B9LAX1-F1
#
_entry.id   AF-A0A3B9LAX1-F1
#
_cell.length_a   1.000
_cell.length_b   1.000
_cell.length_c   1.000
_cell.angle_alpha   90.00
_cell.angle_beta   90.00
_cell.angle_gamma   90.00
#
_symmetry.space_group_name_H-M   'P 1'
#
loop_
_entity.id
_entity.type
_entity.pdbx_description
1 polymer ?
#
loop_
_entity_poly.entity_id
_entity_poly.type
_entity_poly.pdbx_seq_one_letter_code
_entity_poly.pdbx_strand_id
1 'polypeptide(L)'
;QDMFWVALAGPASNFLMAIFWVIVLRLTDFLPQTTVDFLVHMGLAGLRVNLVLMVLNLLPMPPLDGGRIAVSVLPNTMALQLSRVEQFGFLILVVLMFTGVLGMIITPIINALEQLILATFL
;
A
#
# COMPACT_ATOMS: atom_id res chain seq x y z
N GLN A 1 -10.70 2.09 20.65
CA GLN A 1 -9.51 1.21 20.50
C GLN A 1 -9.69 0.22 19.36
N ASP A 2 -10.90 -0.30 19.13
CA ASP A 2 -11.18 -1.23 18.01
C ASP A 2 -10.91 -0.64 16.62
N MET A 3 -11.13 0.67 16.44
CA MET A 3 -10.98 1.33 15.14
C MET A 3 -9.53 1.37 14.63
N PHE A 4 -8.53 1.31 15.52
CA PHE A 4 -7.12 1.24 15.12
C PHE A 4 -6.79 -0.11 14.46
N TRP A 5 -7.21 -1.22 15.09
CA TRP A 5 -6.99 -2.57 14.57
C TRP A 5 -7.73 -2.81 13.26
N VAL A 6 -8.96 -2.27 13.15
CA VAL A 6 -9.73 -2.32 11.89
C VAL A 6 -9.03 -1.54 10.78
N ALA A 7 -8.49 -0.35 11.07
CA ALA A 7 -7.79 0.45 10.07
C ALA A 7 -6.43 -0.15 9.67
N LEU A 8 -5.78 -0.93 10.54
CA LEU A 8 -4.55 -1.65 10.21
C LEU A 8 -4.81 -2.90 9.36
N ALA A 9 -6.02 -3.47 9.42
CA ALA A 9 -6.37 -4.67 8.66
C ALA A 9 -6.24 -4.48 7.14
N GLY A 10 -6.54 -3.27 6.64
CA GLY A 10 -6.34 -2.91 5.23
C GLY A 10 -4.88 -3.06 4.80
N PRO A 11 -3.95 -2.22 5.31
CA PRO A 11 -2.53 -2.35 5.04
C PRO A 11 -1.96 -3.76 5.27
N ALA A 12 -2.37 -4.43 6.35
CA ALA A 12 -1.90 -5.78 6.65
C ALA A 12 -2.35 -6.82 5.60
N SER A 13 -3.59 -6.74 5.13
CA SER A 13 -4.09 -7.65 4.09
C SER A 13 -3.36 -7.45 2.75
N ASN A 14 -3.09 -6.20 2.36
CA ASN A 14 -2.29 -5.89 1.18
C ASN A 14 -0.85 -6.40 1.32
N PHE A 15 -0.24 -6.25 2.50
CA PHE A 15 1.09 -6.80 2.76
C PHE A 15 1.15 -8.32 2.61
N LEU A 16 0.18 -9.02 3.20
CA LEU A 16 0.08 -10.49 3.08
C LEU A 16 -0.13 -10.92 1.62
N MET A 17 -0.93 -10.18 0.86
CA MET A 17 -1.15 -10.46 -0.55
C MET A 17 0.10 -10.17 -1.40
N ALA A 18 0.88 -9.15 -1.06
CA ALA A 18 2.18 -8.89 -1.69
C ALA A 18 3.15 -10.08 -1.47
N ILE A 19 3.21 -10.61 -0.24
CA ILE A 19 4.00 -11.82 0.07
C ILE A 19 3.48 -13.02 -0.73
N PHE A 20 2.16 -13.22 -0.78
CA PHE A 20 1.56 -14.29 -1.56
C PHE A 20 2.02 -14.27 -3.03
N TRP A 21 2.01 -13.10 -3.67
CA TRP A 21 2.45 -12.99 -5.07
C TRP A 21 3.94 -13.30 -5.26
N VAL A 22 4.79 -12.98 -4.30
CA VAL A 22 6.22 -13.31 -4.36
C VAL A 22 6.48 -14.79 -4.15
N ILE A 23 5.68 -15.45 -3.31
CA ILE A 23 5.69 -16.92 -3.21
C ILE A 23 5.26 -17.52 -4.55
N VAL A 24 4.23 -17.00 -5.20
CA VAL A 24 3.82 -17.44 -6.56
C VAL A 24 4.97 -17.26 -7.55
N LEU A 25 5.71 -16.16 -7.51
CA LEU A 25 6.91 -15.95 -8.33
C LEU A 25 7.96 -17.04 -8.07
N ARG A 26 8.25 -17.36 -6.81
CA ARG A 26 9.22 -18.41 -6.45
C ARG A 26 8.81 -19.79 -6.98
N LEU A 27 7.51 -20.06 -7.04
CA LEU A 27 7.01 -21.34 -7.57
C LEU A 27 7.17 -21.46 -9.09
N THR A 28 7.33 -20.34 -9.81
CA THR A 28 7.55 -20.39 -11.27
C THR A 28 8.86 -21.08 -11.65
N ASP A 29 9.85 -21.10 -10.76
CA ASP A 29 11.13 -21.81 -10.94
C ASP A 29 10.94 -23.33 -11.17
N PHE A 30 9.78 -23.88 -10.75
CA PHE A 30 9.46 -25.30 -10.86
C PHE A 30 8.42 -25.62 -11.95
N LEU A 31 8.00 -24.63 -12.75
CA LEU A 31 6.94 -24.78 -13.75
C LEU A 31 7.48 -24.89 -15.19
N PRO A 32 6.70 -25.50 -16.11
CA PRO A 32 7.02 -25.48 -17.54
C PRO A 32 7.00 -24.06 -18.12
N GLN A 33 7.95 -23.76 -19.01
CA GLN A 33 8.16 -22.43 -19.61
C GLN A 33 6.90 -21.83 -20.26
N THR A 34 5.97 -22.67 -20.74
CA THR A 34 4.70 -22.22 -21.34
C THR A 34 3.78 -21.47 -20.37
N THR A 35 3.94 -21.67 -19.06
CA THR A 35 3.10 -21.05 -18.02
C THR A 35 3.85 -19.96 -17.24
N VAL A 36 5.18 -19.96 -17.31
CA VAL A 36 6.07 -19.09 -16.53
C VAL A 36 5.85 -17.62 -16.87
N ASP A 37 5.84 -17.25 -18.15
CA ASP A 37 5.76 -15.84 -18.56
C ASP A 37 4.52 -15.15 -17.99
N PHE A 38 3.36 -15.77 -18.12
CA PHE A 38 2.11 -15.23 -17.59
C PHE A 38 2.16 -15.06 -16.06
N LEU A 39 2.62 -16.10 -15.34
CA LEU A 39 2.68 -16.06 -13.88
C LEU A 39 3.71 -15.08 -13.34
N VAL A 40 4.84 -14.90 -14.04
CA VAL A 40 5.86 -13.90 -13.65
C VAL A 40 5.29 -12.49 -13.78
N HIS A 41 4.65 -12.17 -14.91
CA HIS A 41 4.03 -10.85 -15.10
C HIS A 41 2.91 -10.61 -14.09
N MET A 42 2.07 -11.62 -13.83
CA MET A 42 1.03 -11.54 -12.81
C MET A 42 1.59 -11.38 -11.41
N GLY A 43 2.66 -12.11 -11.05
CA GLY A 43 3.27 -12.04 -9.73
C GLY A 43 3.93 -10.70 -9.47
N LEU A 44 4.68 -10.16 -10.44
CA LEU A 44 5.28 -8.83 -10.33
C LEU A 44 4.20 -7.74 -10.25
N ALA A 45 3.17 -7.81 -11.10
CA ALA A 45 2.06 -6.87 -11.06
C ALA A 45 1.27 -6.96 -9.74
N GLY A 46 1.01 -8.19 -9.28
CA GLY A 46 0.29 -8.47 -8.04
C GLY A 46 1.03 -7.97 -6.81
N LEU A 47 2.34 -8.23 -6.73
CA LEU A 47 3.23 -7.65 -5.72
C LEU A 47 3.12 -6.13 -5.72
N ARG A 48 3.34 -5.50 -6.88
CA ARG A 48 3.43 -4.05 -6.99
C ARG A 48 2.10 -3.35 -6.69
N VAL A 49 0.98 -3.87 -7.18
CA VAL A 49 -0.36 -3.32 -6.89
C VAL A 49 -0.67 -3.39 -5.41
N ASN A 50 -0.38 -4.51 -4.74
CA ASN A 50 -0.64 -4.64 -3.31
C ASN A 50 0.27 -3.72 -2.48
N LEU A 51 1.53 -3.53 -2.87
CA LEU A 51 2.41 -2.55 -2.22
C LEU A 51 1.90 -1.11 -2.41
N VAL A 52 1.43 -0.76 -3.62
CA VAL A 52 0.80 0.54 -3.87
C VAL A 52 -0.41 0.75 -2.95
N LEU A 53 -1.33 -0.23 -2.91
CA LEU A 53 -2.53 -0.15 -2.06
C LEU A 53 -2.17 -0.06 -0.57
N MET A 54 -1.17 -0.83 -0.12
CA MET A 54 -0.67 -0.77 1.26
C MET A 54 -0.14 0.62 1.60
N VAL A 55 0.76 1.16 0.78
CA VAL A 55 1.39 2.47 1.04
C VAL A 55 0.36 3.59 0.98
N LEU A 56 -0.58 3.55 0.01
CA LEU A 56 -1.69 4.50 -0.04
C LEU A 56 -2.55 4.42 1.23
N ASN A 57 -2.92 3.22 1.68
CA ASN A 57 -3.71 3.04 2.90
C ASN A 57 -2.96 3.43 4.18
N LEU A 58 -1.66 3.66 4.15
CA LEU A 58 -0.89 4.18 5.28
C LEU A 58 -0.74 5.71 5.27
N LEU A 59 -1.11 6.39 4.18
CA LEU A 59 -1.05 7.85 4.13
C LEU A 59 -2.06 8.44 5.14
N PRO A 60 -1.66 9.42 5.97
CA PRO A 60 -2.51 10.07 6.95
C PRO A 60 -3.47 11.08 6.29
N MET A 61 -4.29 10.58 5.36
CA MET A 61 -5.17 11.34 4.50
C MET A 61 -6.51 10.61 4.37
N PRO A 62 -7.63 11.22 4.78
CA PRO A 62 -8.94 10.70 4.44
C PRO A 62 -9.18 10.74 2.92
N PRO A 63 -9.92 9.81 2.31
CA PRO A 63 -10.71 8.71 2.90
C PRO A 63 -9.90 7.44 3.22
N LEU A 64 -8.57 7.47 3.11
CA LEU A 64 -7.70 6.30 3.28
C LEU A 64 -7.60 5.90 4.76
N ASP A 65 -7.31 4.62 5.00
CA ASP A 65 -7.27 4.04 6.37
C ASP A 65 -6.25 4.76 7.27
N GLY A 66 -5.13 5.22 6.72
CA GLY A 66 -4.07 5.92 7.43
C GLY A 66 -4.53 7.22 8.07
N GLY A 67 -5.55 7.89 7.51
CA GLY A 67 -6.21 9.03 8.15
C GLY A 67 -6.90 8.62 9.47
N ARG A 68 -7.59 7.48 9.48
CA ARG A 68 -8.25 6.94 10.68
C ARG A 68 -7.23 6.47 11.72
N ILE A 69 -6.15 5.83 11.26
CA ILE A 69 -5.01 5.45 12.11
C ILE A 69 -4.42 6.70 12.78
N ALA A 70 -4.10 7.74 11.99
CA ALA A 70 -3.53 8.98 12.50
C ALA A 70 -4.44 9.66 13.53
N VAL A 71 -5.73 9.81 13.25
CA VAL A 71 -6.70 10.38 14.21
C VAL A 71 -6.76 9.58 15.51
N SER A 72 -6.65 8.25 15.45
CA SER A 72 -6.70 7.38 16.64
C SER A 72 -5.46 7.43 17.52
N VAL A 73 -4.31 7.84 16.96
CA VAL A 73 -3.01 7.91 17.65
C VAL A 73 -2.69 9.34 18.12
N LEU A 74 -3.17 10.35 17.40
CA LEU A 74 -2.84 11.75 17.66
C LEU A 74 -3.59 12.32 18.89
N PRO A 75 -2.97 13.27 19.63
CA PRO A 75 -3.65 14.04 20.67
C PRO A 75 -4.87 14.80 20.12
N ASN A 76 -5.90 15.01 20.96
CA ASN A 76 -7.18 15.62 20.57
C ASN A 76 -7.05 16.91 19.75
N THR A 77 -6.07 17.77 20.05
CA THR A 77 -5.84 19.03 19.33
C THR A 77 -5.40 18.80 17.88
N MET A 78 -4.52 17.83 17.63
CA MET A 78 -4.05 17.46 16.29
C MET A 78 -5.10 16.64 15.54
N ALA A 79 -5.82 15.75 16.24
CA ALA A 79 -6.94 15.01 15.66
C ALA A 79 -8.03 15.94 15.12
N LEU A 80 -8.37 17.01 15.85
CA LEU A 80 -9.33 18.03 15.39
C LEU A 80 -8.84 18.80 14.16
N GLN A 81 -7.54 19.09 14.07
CA GLN A 81 -6.97 19.75 12.89
C GLN A 81 -7.02 18.83 11.67
N LEU A 82 -6.67 17.55 11.84
CA LEU A 82 -6.71 16.57 10.76
C LEU A 82 -8.15 16.33 10.27
N SER A 83 -9.13 16.28 11.17
CA SER A 83 -10.54 16.14 10.81
C SER A 83 -11.11 17.37 10.08
N ARG A 84 -10.52 18.56 10.21
CA ARG A 84 -10.90 19.70 9.34
C ARG A 84 -10.38 19.56 7.92
N VAL A 85 -9.24 18.90 7.74
CA VAL A 85 -8.66 18.63 6.41
C VAL A 85 -9.34 17.43 5.74
N GLU A 86 -9.90 16.52 6.55
CA GLU A 86 -10.64 15.32 6.12
C GLU A 86 -11.69 15.60 5.03
N GLN A 87 -12.46 16.68 5.17
CA GLN A 87 -13.49 17.06 4.19
C GLN A 87 -12.93 17.33 2.78
N PHE A 88 -11.66 17.70 2.67
CA PHE A 88 -10.97 17.95 1.40
C PHE A 88 -10.08 16.77 0.97
N GLY A 89 -9.96 15.72 1.79
CA GLY A 89 -8.98 14.66 1.60
C GLY A 89 -9.06 13.98 0.24
N PHE A 90 -10.28 13.69 -0.25
CA PHE A 90 -10.47 13.16 -1.61
C PHE A 90 -9.98 14.12 -2.70
N LEU A 91 -10.29 15.41 -2.59
CA LEU A 91 -9.85 16.42 -3.56
C LEU A 91 -8.32 16.55 -3.56
N ILE A 92 -7.70 16.57 -2.38
CA ILE A 92 -6.24 16.63 -2.23
C ILE A 92 -5.61 15.39 -2.89
N LEU A 93 -6.13 14.19 -2.63
CA LEU A 93 -5.65 12.95 -3.23
C LEU A 93 -5.67 13.04 -4.76
N VAL A 94 -6.81 13.45 -5.33
CA VAL A 94 -6.98 13.59 -6.79
C VAL A 94 -5.97 14.59 -7.36
N VAL A 95 -5.83 15.77 -6.74
CA VAL A 95 -4.85 16.78 -7.19
C VAL A 95 -3.42 16.25 -7.13
N LEU A 96 -3.05 15.55 -6.06
CA LEU A 96 -1.71 14.96 -5.94
C LEU A 96 -1.47 13.85 -6.97
N MET A 97 -2.49 13.08 -7.33
CA MET A 97 -2.42 12.07 -8.40
C MET A 97 -2.21 12.74 -9.76
N PHE A 98 -3.02 13.74 -10.11
CA PHE A 98 -2.94 14.42 -11.41
C PHE A 98 -1.65 15.21 -11.59
N THR A 99 -1.13 15.81 -10.53
CA THR A 99 0.16 16.53 -10.56
C THR A 99 1.38 15.59 -10.54
N GLY A 100 1.18 14.30 -10.31
CA GLY A 100 2.27 13.31 -10.16
C GLY A 100 3.04 13.42 -8.85
N VAL A 101 2.75 14.40 -7.99
CA VAL A 101 3.40 14.59 -6.69
C VAL A 101 3.17 13.39 -5.78
N LEU A 102 1.98 12.79 -5.81
CA LEU A 102 1.71 11.57 -5.05
C LEU A 102 2.70 10.47 -5.43
N GLY A 103 2.91 10.27 -6.73
CA GLY A 103 3.85 9.30 -7.28
C GLY A 103 5.28 9.55 -6.79
N MET A 104 5.74 10.81 -6.77
CA MET A 104 7.08 11.15 -6.26
C MET A 104 7.27 10.77 -4.79
N ILE A 105 6.21 10.84 -3.98
CA ILE A 105 6.25 10.52 -2.55
C ILE A 105 6.18 9.00 -2.33
N ILE A 106 5.23 8.31 -2.96
CA ILE A 106 4.96 6.89 -2.67
C ILE A 106 5.90 5.94 -3.42
N THR A 107 6.32 6.27 -4.63
CA THR A 107 7.16 5.39 -5.47
C THR A 107 8.48 4.98 -4.82
N PRO A 108 9.28 5.87 -4.18
CA PRO A 108 10.51 5.43 -3.53
C PRO A 108 10.25 4.43 -2.40
N ILE A 109 9.16 4.61 -1.65
CA ILE A 109 8.75 3.70 -0.57
C ILE A 109 8.37 2.34 -1.17
N ILE A 110 7.55 2.33 -2.22
CA ILE A 110 7.13 1.11 -2.92
C ILE A 110 8.35 0.36 -3.47
N ASN A 111 9.25 1.06 -4.16
CA ASN A 111 10.45 0.43 -4.74
C ASN A 111 11.37 -0.14 -3.65
N ALA A 112 11.53 0.54 -2.52
CA ALA A 112 12.34 0.04 -1.40
C ALA A 112 11.73 -1.24 -0.80
N LEU A 113 10.40 -1.26 -0.60
CA LEU A 113 9.68 -2.43 -0.10
C LEU A 113 9.70 -3.59 -1.11
N GLU A 114 9.50 -3.31 -2.38
CA GLU A 114 9.58 -4.28 -3.47
C GLU A 114 10.96 -4.93 -3.50
N GLN A 115 12.03 -4.13 -3.49
CA GLN A 115 13.41 -4.63 -3.44
C GLN A 115 13.67 -5.48 -2.20
N LEU A 116 13.22 -5.02 -1.02
CA LEU A 116 13.40 -5.75 0.23
C LEU A 116 12.69 -7.11 0.19
N ILE A 117 11.44 -7.15 -0.26
CA ILE A 117 10.66 -8.39 -0.34
C ILE A 117 11.29 -9.33 -1.37
N LEU A 118 11.59 -8.85 -2.58
CA LEU A 118 12.22 -9.70 -3.60
C LEU A 118 13.56 -10.26 -3.09
N ALA A 119 14.42 -9.44 -2.48
CA ALA A 119 15.70 -9.88 -1.93
C ALA A 119 15.59 -10.87 -0.76
N THR A 120 14.44 -10.91 -0.07
CA THR A 120 14.23 -11.80 1.07
C THR A 120 13.65 -13.15 0.63
N PHE A 121 12.82 -13.18 -0.41
CA PHE A 121 12.01 -14.34 -0.77
C PHE A 121 12.39 -15.01 -2.10
N LEU A 122 13.21 -14.39 -2.95
CA LEU A 122 13.75 -14.94 -4.20
C LEU A 122 15.26 -15.14 -4.11
#